data_AF-A0A9E6Z938-F1
#
_entry.id   AF-A0A9E6Z938-F1
#
_cell.length_a   1.000
_cell.length_b   1.000
_cell.length_c   1.000
_cell.angle_alpha   90.00
_cell.angle_beta   90.00
_cell.angle_gamma   90.00
#
_symmetry.space_group_name_H-M   'P 1'
#
loop_
_entity.id
_entity.type
_entity.pdbx_description
1 polymer ?
#
loop_
_entity_poly.entity_id
_entity_poly.type
_entity_poly.pdbx_seq_one_letter_code
_entity_poly.pdbx_strand_id
1 'polypeptide(L)'
;MVKSFRSFSCTITFEQNYDGVEGDSASVAELMAILSSLSGVPLRQDIAITGSMNQMGKTQPIGGVNDKVEGFYYTCRRQGLTGTQGVIIPKTNVMDLVLLPEISQAVKEGKFHIWAIDDVFEAIEILTGFKSGHTTFSTNKVADTIFGKAYQKLELFDKELQKRFLDTAVDA
;
A
#
# COMPACT_ATOMS: atom_id res chain seq x y z
N MET A 1 -23.84 -18.78 -18.84
CA MET A 1 -22.46 -18.44 -18.41
C MET A 1 -22.59 -17.63 -17.13
N VAL A 2 -22.36 -18.24 -15.96
CA VAL A 2 -22.38 -17.51 -14.69
C VAL A 2 -21.15 -16.59 -14.70
N LYS A 3 -21.35 -15.27 -14.61
CA LYS A 3 -20.25 -14.31 -14.41
C LYS A 3 -19.60 -14.68 -13.07
N SER A 4 -18.33 -15.12 -13.09
CA SER A 4 -17.55 -15.26 -11.86
C SER A 4 -17.36 -13.85 -11.27
N PHE A 5 -17.97 -13.61 -10.12
CA PHE A 5 -17.81 -12.38 -9.36
C PHE A 5 -16.75 -12.62 -8.31
N ARG A 6 -15.59 -11.99 -8.47
CA ARG A 6 -14.54 -12.02 -7.45
C ARG A 6 -14.98 -11.13 -6.30
N SER A 7 -15.33 -11.75 -5.18
CA SER A 7 -15.82 -11.06 -3.99
C SER A 7 -14.92 -11.38 -2.79
N PHE A 8 -14.81 -10.41 -1.89
CA PHE A 8 -14.14 -10.55 -0.62
C PHE A 8 -14.75 -9.57 0.38
N SER A 9 -14.61 -9.86 1.66
CA SER A 9 -14.87 -8.92 2.74
C SER A 9 -13.53 -8.41 3.26
N CYS A 10 -13.47 -7.14 3.63
CA CYS A 10 -12.28 -6.49 4.14
C CYS A 10 -12.63 -5.62 5.33
N THR A 11 -11.78 -5.67 6.35
CA THR A 11 -11.84 -4.80 7.52
C THR A 11 -10.51 -4.10 7.64
N ILE A 12 -10.55 -2.77 7.77
CA ILE A 12 -9.37 -1.92 7.94
C ILE A 12 -9.54 -1.21 9.28
N THR A 13 -8.45 -1.14 10.03
CA THR A 13 -8.43 -0.53 11.36
C THR A 13 -7.19 0.32 11.49
N PHE A 14 -7.38 1.57 11.91
CA PHE A 14 -6.28 2.41 12.40
C PHE A 14 -6.09 2.07 13.87
N GLU A 15 -5.06 1.28 14.15
CA GLU A 15 -4.77 0.85 15.51
C GLU A 15 -4.52 2.04 16.43
N GLN A 16 -5.04 1.94 17.66
CA GLN A 16 -4.88 2.94 18.71
C GLN A 16 -5.36 4.35 18.34
N ASN A 17 -6.28 4.49 17.39
CA ASN A 17 -6.93 5.77 17.10
C ASN A 17 -8.24 5.93 17.90
N TYR A 18 -8.35 7.01 18.67
CA TYR A 18 -9.51 7.33 19.51
C TYR A 18 -10.25 8.61 19.09
N ASP A 19 -9.67 9.42 18.19
CA ASP A 19 -10.16 10.75 17.83
C ASP A 19 -10.76 10.80 16.39
N GLY A 20 -10.91 9.63 15.76
CA GLY A 20 -11.42 9.51 14.39
C GLY A 20 -10.36 9.78 13.33
N VAL A 21 -10.73 9.58 12.06
CA VAL A 21 -9.87 9.86 10.89
C VAL A 21 -10.70 10.67 9.90
N GLU A 22 -10.12 11.74 9.38
CA GLU A 22 -10.71 12.56 8.32
C GLU A 22 -9.72 12.71 7.15
N GLY A 23 -10.27 12.90 5.94
CA GLY A 23 -9.51 13.11 4.70
C GLY A 23 -9.19 11.81 3.96
N ASP A 24 -8.56 11.96 2.80
CA ASP A 24 -8.26 10.89 1.85
C ASP A 24 -6.77 10.49 1.83
N SER A 25 -5.95 11.14 2.66
CA SER A 25 -4.49 11.01 2.62
C SER A 25 -3.93 9.65 3.09
N ALA A 26 -4.79 8.75 3.59
CA ALA A 26 -4.45 7.39 3.96
C ALA A 26 -4.81 6.34 2.88
N SER A 27 -5.51 6.74 1.81
CA SER A 27 -6.08 5.81 0.81
C SER A 27 -5.04 4.87 0.20
N VAL A 28 -3.83 5.38 -0.09
CA VAL A 28 -2.77 4.53 -0.63
C VAL A 28 -2.29 3.53 0.41
N ALA A 29 -2.12 3.94 1.67
CA ALA A 29 -1.69 3.06 2.76
C ALA A 29 -2.68 1.92 2.99
N GLU A 30 -3.97 2.23 3.01
CA GLU A 30 -5.06 1.26 3.12
C GLU A 30 -5.01 0.24 1.98
N LEU A 31 -4.85 0.69 0.74
CA LEU A 31 -4.73 -0.20 -0.41
C LEU A 31 -3.51 -1.13 -0.28
N MET A 32 -2.36 -0.63 0.20
CA MET A 32 -1.17 -1.48 0.41
C MET A 32 -1.43 -2.59 1.43
N ALA A 33 -2.13 -2.26 2.53
CA ALA A 33 -2.49 -3.25 3.55
C ALA A 33 -3.43 -4.34 2.98
N ILE A 34 -4.42 -3.95 2.18
CA ILE A 34 -5.33 -4.90 1.51
C ILE A 34 -4.56 -5.80 0.54
N LEU A 35 -3.71 -5.22 -0.31
CA LEU A 35 -2.94 -5.97 -1.30
C LEU A 35 -1.94 -6.93 -0.62
N SER A 36 -1.30 -6.50 0.46
CA SER A 36 -0.44 -7.36 1.28
C SER A 36 -1.22 -8.54 1.87
N SER A 37 -2.39 -8.28 2.46
CA SER A 37 -3.27 -9.31 3.02
C SER A 37 -3.74 -10.33 1.97
N LEU A 38 -4.14 -9.86 0.78
CA LEU A 38 -4.58 -10.73 -0.32
C LEU A 38 -3.44 -11.53 -0.94
N SER A 39 -2.26 -10.90 -1.10
CA SER A 39 -1.09 -11.55 -1.73
C SER A 39 -0.27 -12.42 -0.79
N GLY A 40 -0.41 -12.23 0.53
CA GLY A 40 0.42 -12.88 1.55
C GLY A 40 1.86 -12.35 1.58
N VAL A 41 2.16 -11.22 0.95
CA VAL A 41 3.52 -10.65 0.89
C VAL A 41 3.66 -9.57 1.96
N PRO A 42 4.65 -9.65 2.87
CA PRO A 42 4.82 -8.68 3.93
C PRO A 42 5.27 -7.31 3.40
N LEU A 43 4.83 -6.25 4.08
CA LEU A 43 5.26 -4.87 3.81
C LEU A 43 6.40 -4.49 4.75
N ARG A 44 7.38 -3.76 4.22
CA ARG A 44 8.41 -3.08 5.00
C ARG A 44 7.79 -2.10 6.00
N GLN A 45 8.11 -2.29 7.29
CA GLN A 45 7.60 -1.45 8.38
C GLN A 45 8.49 -0.25 8.69
N ASP A 46 9.69 -0.20 8.10
CA ASP A 46 10.60 0.93 8.22
C ASP A 46 10.29 2.05 7.24
N ILE A 47 9.25 1.89 6.40
CA ILE A 47 8.79 2.88 5.43
C ILE A 47 7.37 3.33 5.80
N ALA A 48 7.19 4.61 6.07
CA ALA A 48 5.86 5.23 6.16
C ALA A 48 5.35 5.64 4.77
N ILE A 49 4.04 5.80 4.65
CA ILE A 49 3.40 6.21 3.41
C ILE A 49 2.26 7.18 3.71
N THR A 50 2.17 8.24 2.91
CA THR A 50 1.01 9.13 2.84
C THR A 50 0.65 9.35 1.39
N GLY A 51 -0.63 9.48 1.10
CA GLY A 51 -1.13 9.75 -0.25
C GLY A 51 -2.61 9.45 -0.41
N SER A 52 -3.28 10.30 -1.17
CA SER A 52 -4.59 10.02 -1.73
C SER A 52 -4.44 9.34 -3.09
N MET A 53 -5.51 8.78 -3.64
CA MET A 53 -5.54 8.21 -4.98
C MET A 53 -6.91 8.34 -5.65
N ASN A 54 -6.90 8.41 -6.99
CA ASN A 54 -8.12 8.23 -7.77
C ASN A 54 -8.38 6.75 -8.09
N GLN A 55 -9.53 6.47 -8.72
CA GLN A 55 -9.93 5.10 -9.09
C GLN A 55 -9.02 4.41 -10.11
N MET A 56 -8.15 5.16 -10.79
CA MET A 56 -7.16 4.61 -11.72
C MET A 56 -5.83 4.26 -11.03
N GLY A 57 -5.71 4.47 -9.72
CA GLY A 57 -4.48 4.23 -8.96
C GLY A 57 -3.46 5.36 -9.07
N LYS A 58 -3.83 6.52 -9.62
CA LYS A 58 -2.95 7.70 -9.64
C LYS A 58 -2.98 8.42 -8.32
N THR A 59 -1.81 8.69 -7.77
CA THR A 59 -1.69 9.37 -6.48
C THR A 59 -2.05 10.84 -6.60
N GLN A 60 -2.69 11.37 -5.55
CA GLN A 60 -3.14 12.76 -5.48
C GLN A 60 -2.42 13.49 -4.34
N PRO A 61 -2.22 14.81 -4.48
CA PRO A 61 -1.54 15.59 -3.45
C PRO A 61 -2.30 15.55 -2.12
N ILE A 62 -1.56 15.66 -1.03
CA ILE A 62 -2.09 15.70 0.33
C ILE A 62 -1.66 16.98 1.04
N GLY A 63 -2.38 17.34 2.10
CA GLY A 63 -1.98 18.39 3.02
C GLY A 63 -0.97 17.91 4.07
N GLY A 64 -0.13 18.82 4.56
CA GLY A 64 0.79 18.57 5.67
C GLY A 64 1.94 17.62 5.34
N VAL A 65 2.44 17.61 4.10
CA VAL A 65 3.52 16.69 3.69
C VAL A 65 4.78 16.85 4.55
N ASN A 66 5.14 18.08 4.92
CA ASN A 66 6.30 18.37 5.75
C ASN A 66 6.14 17.75 7.15
N ASP A 67 5.03 18.04 7.84
CA ASP A 67 4.73 17.51 9.18
C ASP A 67 4.70 15.98 9.20
N LYS A 68 4.18 15.35 8.14
CA LYS A 68 4.12 13.88 8.00
C LYS A 68 5.50 13.26 7.83
N VAL A 69 6.35 13.87 7.00
CA VAL A 69 7.73 13.40 6.80
C VAL A 69 8.54 13.59 8.09
N GLU A 70 8.42 14.76 8.72
CA GLU A 70 9.09 15.09 9.98
C GLU A 70 8.67 14.16 11.11
N GLY A 71 7.36 13.93 11.29
CA GLY A 71 6.82 13.05 12.32
C GLY A 71 7.37 11.63 12.23
N PHE A 72 7.45 11.08 11.02
CA PHE A 72 8.05 9.75 10.84
C PHE A 72 9.56 9.75 11.05
N TYR A 73 10.28 10.75 10.52
CA TYR A 73 11.72 10.88 10.74
C TYR A 73 12.06 10.94 12.24
N TYR A 74 11.35 11.75 13.02
CA TYR A 74 11.59 11.86 14.45
C TYR A 74 11.26 10.58 15.22
N THR A 75 10.22 9.86 14.79
CA THR A 75 9.90 8.53 15.33
C THR A 75 11.04 7.55 15.09
N CYS A 76 11.56 7.49 13.86
CA CYS A 76 12.72 6.67 13.50
C CYS A 76 13.96 7.06 14.30
N ARG A 77 14.27 8.36 14.36
CA ARG A 77 15.43 8.89 15.10
C ARG A 77 15.37 8.53 16.58
N ARG A 78 14.19 8.61 17.22
CA ARG A 78 14.01 8.27 18.64
C ARG A 78 14.22 6.78 18.92
N GLN A 79 13.97 5.92 17.94
CA GLN A 79 14.23 4.48 18.02
C GLN A 79 15.63 4.08 17.53
N GLY A 80 16.37 5.02 16.92
CA GLY A 80 17.63 4.79 16.23
C GLY A 80 17.43 4.63 14.72
N LEU A 81 18.16 5.42 13.94
CA LEU A 81 18.11 5.32 12.48
C LEU A 81 18.79 4.03 12.00
N THR A 82 18.08 3.24 11.20
CA THR A 82 18.60 1.98 10.62
C THR A 82 19.35 2.18 9.30
N GLY A 83 19.18 3.35 8.69
CA GLY A 83 19.73 3.68 7.37
C GLY A 83 18.85 3.28 6.18
N THR A 84 17.74 2.58 6.43
CA THR A 84 16.81 2.10 5.39
C THR A 84 15.43 2.75 5.46
N GLN A 85 15.17 3.48 6.54
CA GLN A 85 13.88 4.10 6.84
C GLN A 85 13.55 5.26 5.90
N GLY A 86 12.27 5.50 5.67
CA GLY A 86 11.87 6.63 4.83
C GLY A 86 10.37 6.80 4.66
N VAL A 87 9.98 7.72 3.79
CA VAL A 87 8.58 8.05 3.52
C VAL A 87 8.28 8.00 2.03
N ILE A 88 7.18 7.36 1.67
CA ILE A 88 6.57 7.45 0.34
C ILE A 88 5.57 8.62 0.34
N ILE A 89 5.69 9.52 -0.65
CA ILE A 89 4.81 10.67 -0.84
C ILE A 89 4.29 10.75 -2.28
N PRO A 90 3.15 11.42 -2.54
CA PRO A 90 2.73 11.74 -3.90
C PRO A 90 3.76 12.65 -4.58
N LYS A 91 4.09 12.37 -5.84
CA LYS A 91 5.06 13.16 -6.61
C LYS A 91 4.63 14.61 -6.79
N THR A 92 3.32 14.86 -6.84
CA THR A 92 2.75 16.21 -6.88
C THR A 92 3.11 17.05 -5.65
N ASN A 93 3.36 16.43 -4.49
CA ASN A 93 3.78 17.16 -3.28
C ASN A 93 5.27 17.48 -3.23
N VAL A 94 6.10 17.05 -4.20
CA VAL A 94 7.54 17.36 -4.21
C VAL A 94 7.78 18.87 -4.22
N MET A 95 6.90 19.64 -4.87
CA MET A 95 6.98 21.11 -4.91
C MET A 95 6.65 21.77 -3.56
N ASP A 96 5.88 21.08 -2.70
CA ASP A 96 5.49 21.57 -1.37
C ASP A 96 6.48 21.16 -0.27
N LEU A 97 7.47 20.33 -0.63
CA LEU A 97 8.39 19.72 0.31
C LEU A 97 9.48 20.72 0.72
N VAL A 98 9.43 21.15 1.98
CA VAL A 98 10.40 22.04 2.61
C VAL A 98 10.95 21.33 3.83
N LEU A 99 12.03 20.58 3.63
CA LEU A 99 12.63 19.76 4.67
C LEU A 99 13.49 20.60 5.62
N LEU A 100 13.42 20.29 6.91
CA LEU A 100 14.38 20.79 7.88
C LEU A 100 15.82 20.38 7.50
N PRO A 101 16.84 21.20 7.84
CA PRO A 101 18.24 20.93 7.48
C PRO A 101 18.73 19.55 7.92
N GLU A 102 18.32 19.09 9.09
CA GLU A 102 18.72 17.78 9.62
C GLU A 102 18.16 16.60 8.82
N ILE A 103 16.92 16.71 8.32
CA ILE A 103 16.31 15.67 7.48
C ILE A 103 16.99 15.66 6.12
N SER A 104 17.20 16.85 5.55
CA SER A 104 17.96 17.01 4.32
C SER A 104 19.35 16.40 4.43
N GLN A 105 20.02 16.57 5.57
CA GLN A 105 21.33 15.97 5.82
C GLN A 105 21.25 14.44 5.95
N ALA A 106 20.28 13.91 6.70
CA ALA A 106 20.07 12.47 6.81
C ALA A 106 19.79 11.80 5.46
N VAL A 107 19.03 12.48 4.59
CA VAL A 107 18.77 12.02 3.21
C VAL A 107 20.06 12.02 2.38
N LYS A 108 20.86 13.11 2.44
CA LYS A 108 22.16 13.17 1.74
C LYS A 108 23.14 12.10 2.20
N GLU A 109 23.10 11.74 3.47
CA GLU A 109 23.94 10.69 4.06
C GLU A 109 23.39 9.27 3.83
N GLY A 110 22.25 9.13 3.16
CA GLY A 110 21.60 7.84 2.91
C GLY A 110 21.03 7.18 4.18
N LYS A 111 20.85 7.95 5.26
CA LYS A 111 20.32 7.46 6.54
C LYS A 111 18.79 7.47 6.61
N PHE A 112 18.16 8.24 5.72
CA PHE A 112 16.71 8.36 5.58
C PHE A 112 16.37 8.56 4.11
N HIS A 113 15.20 8.12 3.67
CA HIS A 113 14.83 8.09 2.25
C HIS A 113 13.46 8.73 2.02
N ILE A 114 13.29 9.38 0.86
CA ILE A 114 11.98 9.91 0.45
C ILE A 114 11.73 9.44 -0.98
N TRP A 115 10.63 8.71 -1.18
CA TRP A 115 10.21 8.22 -2.49
C TRP A 115 8.98 8.98 -2.96
N ALA A 116 9.09 9.59 -4.13
CA ALA A 116 7.98 10.28 -4.78
C ALA A 116 7.36 9.36 -5.84
N ILE A 117 6.06 9.08 -5.75
CA ILE A 117 5.34 8.17 -6.64
C ILE A 117 4.23 8.89 -7.41
N ASP A 118 3.95 8.45 -8.63
CA ASP A 118 2.80 8.86 -9.45
C ASP A 118 1.66 7.83 -9.38
N ASP A 119 2.00 6.57 -9.09
CA ASP A 119 1.08 5.44 -9.14
C ASP A 119 1.25 4.52 -7.92
N VAL A 120 0.13 3.99 -7.42
CA VAL A 120 0.12 3.04 -6.30
C VAL A 120 0.89 1.75 -6.59
N PHE A 121 1.10 1.41 -7.85
CA PHE A 121 1.96 0.28 -8.21
C PHE A 121 3.42 0.50 -7.81
N GLU A 122 3.91 1.74 -7.84
CA GLU A 122 5.28 2.04 -7.38
C GLU A 122 5.39 1.85 -5.87
N ALA A 123 4.35 2.26 -5.12
CA ALA A 123 4.29 2.09 -3.67
C ALA A 123 4.46 0.62 -3.27
N ILE A 124 3.69 -0.29 -3.89
CA ILE A 124 3.74 -1.70 -3.52
C ILE A 124 5.07 -2.34 -3.89
N GLU A 125 5.69 -1.94 -5.00
CA GLU A 125 7.02 -2.42 -5.38
C GLU A 125 8.09 -1.96 -4.38
N ILE A 126 8.02 -0.71 -3.90
CA ILE A 126 8.94 -0.18 -2.89
C ILE A 126 8.77 -0.92 -1.55
N LEU A 127 7.53 -1.14 -1.11
CA LEU A 127 7.24 -1.74 0.20
C LEU A 127 7.50 -3.24 0.26
N THR A 128 7.42 -3.95 -0.88
CA THR A 128 7.56 -5.41 -0.91
C THR A 128 8.86 -5.89 -1.57
N GLY A 129 9.43 -5.11 -2.49
CA GLY A 129 10.51 -5.56 -3.38
C GLY A 129 10.03 -6.50 -4.50
N PHE A 130 8.74 -6.83 -4.57
CA PHE A 130 8.15 -7.66 -5.62
C PHE A 130 7.63 -6.79 -6.75
N LYS A 131 7.60 -7.34 -7.97
CA LYS A 131 6.91 -6.68 -9.09
C LYS A 131 5.41 -6.64 -8.84
N SER A 132 4.80 -5.50 -9.14
CA SER A 132 3.35 -5.31 -8.99
C SER A 132 2.57 -6.25 -9.90
N GLY A 133 2.89 -6.27 -11.20
CA GLY A 133 2.23 -7.11 -12.22
C GLY A 133 1.16 -6.41 -13.05
N HIS A 134 1.01 -5.08 -12.92
CA HIS A 134 -0.04 -4.32 -13.61
C HIS A 134 0.09 -4.25 -15.14
N THR A 135 1.30 -4.49 -15.70
CA THR A 135 1.57 -4.43 -17.15
C THR A 135 1.51 -5.77 -17.87
N THR A 136 1.36 -6.88 -17.15
CA THR A 136 1.49 -8.22 -17.73
C THR A 136 0.17 -8.97 -17.53
N PHE A 137 -0.54 -9.31 -18.62
CA PHE A 137 -1.69 -10.22 -18.60
C PHE A 137 -1.32 -11.58 -19.24
N SER A 138 -0.04 -11.95 -19.21
CA SER A 138 0.47 -13.24 -19.71
C SER A 138 0.50 -14.27 -18.58
N THR A 139 -0.28 -15.33 -18.73
CA THR A 139 -0.74 -16.25 -17.68
C THR A 139 0.34 -16.91 -16.83
N ASN A 140 1.59 -17.03 -17.29
CA ASN A 140 2.66 -17.72 -16.54
C ASN A 140 3.64 -16.79 -15.79
N LYS A 141 3.79 -15.52 -16.17
CA LYS A 141 4.67 -14.56 -15.45
C LYS A 141 3.93 -13.74 -14.39
N VAL A 142 2.61 -13.68 -14.48
CA VAL A 142 1.78 -12.89 -13.55
C VAL A 142 1.71 -13.52 -12.17
N ALA A 143 1.76 -14.86 -12.08
CA ALA A 143 1.59 -15.61 -10.84
C ALA A 143 2.55 -15.19 -9.71
N ASP A 144 3.76 -14.74 -10.04
CA ASP A 144 4.76 -14.34 -9.03
C ASP A 144 4.80 -12.83 -8.74
N THR A 145 3.81 -12.09 -9.21
CA THR A 145 3.62 -10.67 -8.91
C THR A 145 2.61 -10.46 -7.78
N ILE A 146 2.58 -9.27 -7.19
CA ILE A 146 1.59 -8.97 -6.13
C ILE A 146 0.16 -9.17 -6.64
N PHE A 147 -0.17 -8.64 -7.82
CA PHE A 147 -1.50 -8.80 -8.40
C PHE A 147 -1.80 -10.25 -8.75
N GLY A 148 -0.82 -11.03 -9.21
CA GLY A 148 -1.03 -12.45 -9.47
C GLY A 148 -1.35 -13.25 -8.22
N LYS A 149 -0.59 -13.03 -7.13
CA LYS A 149 -0.84 -13.69 -5.84
C LYS A 149 -2.20 -13.29 -5.25
N ALA A 150 -2.51 -11.99 -5.25
CA ALA A 150 -3.80 -11.50 -4.80
C ALA A 150 -4.96 -12.08 -5.63
N TYR A 151 -4.78 -12.15 -6.95
CA TYR A 151 -5.76 -12.72 -7.87
C TYR A 151 -6.00 -14.22 -7.59
N GLN A 152 -4.93 -15.00 -7.40
CA GLN A 152 -5.05 -16.41 -7.01
C GLN A 152 -5.82 -16.59 -5.70
N LYS A 153 -5.59 -15.71 -4.71
CA LYS A 153 -6.34 -15.73 -3.45
C LYS A 153 -7.83 -15.47 -3.67
N LEU A 154 -8.18 -14.50 -4.53
CA LEU A 154 -9.57 -14.21 -4.87
C LEU A 154 -10.23 -15.37 -5.63
N GLU A 155 -9.51 -16.08 -6.50
CA GLU A 155 -10.04 -17.29 -7.15
C GLU A 155 -10.31 -18.41 -6.14
N LEU A 156 -9.49 -18.55 -5.10
CA LEU A 156 -9.76 -19.49 -4.02
C LEU A 156 -11.03 -19.11 -3.26
N PHE A 157 -11.23 -17.82 -2.96
CA PHE A 157 -12.46 -17.35 -2.31
C PHE A 157 -13.72 -17.63 -3.15
N ASP A 158 -13.68 -17.35 -4.45
CA ASP A 158 -14.81 -17.63 -5.36
C ASP A 158 -15.12 -19.14 -5.41
N LYS A 159 -14.10 -20.00 -5.49
CA LYS A 159 -14.29 -21.47 -5.45
C LYS A 159 -14.95 -21.93 -4.17
N GLU A 160 -14.52 -21.41 -3.02
CA GLU A 160 -15.12 -21.78 -1.72
C GLU A 160 -16.55 -21.25 -1.56
N LEU A 161 -16.85 -20.07 -2.08
CA LEU A 161 -18.22 -19.55 -2.11
C LEU A 161 -19.12 -20.42 -2.97
N GLN A 162 -18.69 -20.79 -4.18
CA GLN A 162 -19.45 -21.64 -5.09
C GLN A 162 -19.76 -23.01 -4.48
N LYS A 163 -18.80 -23.64 -3.79
CA LYS A 163 -19.04 -24.88 -3.05
C LYS A 163 -20.14 -24.71 -2.01
N ARG A 164 -20.07 -23.67 -1.17
CA ARG A 164 -21.09 -23.40 -0.16
C ARG A 164 -22.48 -23.21 -0.76
N PHE A 165 -22.59 -22.48 -1.88
CA PHE A 165 -23.86 -22.30 -2.58
C PHE A 165 -24.41 -23.60 -3.17
N LEU A 166 -23.55 -24.47 -3.68
CA LEU A 166 -23.97 -25.78 -4.20
C LEU A 166 -24.40 -26.71 -3.07
N ASP A 167 -23.68 -26.76 -1.94
CA ASP A 167 -24.03 -27.60 -0.80
C ASP A 167 -25.37 -27.17 -0.18
N THR A 168 -25.62 -25.87 -0.02
CA THR A 168 -26.92 -25.36 0.48
C THR A 168 -28.09 -25.58 -0.48
N ALA A 169 -27.83 -25.75 -1.78
CA ALA A 169 -28.87 -26.04 -2.78
C ALA A 169 -29.22 -27.54 -2.87
N VAL A 170 -28.38 -28.43 -2.33
CA VAL A 170 -28.61 -29.88 -2.28
C VAL A 170 -29.37 -30.29 -1.00
N ASP A 171 -29.27 -29.49 0.05
CA ASP A 171 -29.97 -29.68 1.33
C ASP A 171 -31.37 -29.02 1.39
N ALA A 172 -31.84 -28.42 0.28
CA ALA A 172 -33.15 -27.75 0.15
C ALA A 172 -34.07 -28.49 -0.84
#